data_AF-A0A315XAF8-F1
#
_entry.id   AF-A0A315XAF8-F1
#
_cell.length_a   1.000
_cell.length_b   1.000
_cell.length_c   1.000
_cell.angle_alpha   90.00
_cell.angle_beta   90.00
_cell.angle_gamma   90.00
#
_symmetry.space_group_name_H-M   'P 1'
#
loop_
_entity.id
_entity.type
_entity.pdbx_description
1 polymer ?
#
loop_
_entity_poly.entity_id
_entity_poly.type
_entity_poly.pdbx_seq_one_letter_code
_entity_poly.pdbx_strand_id
1 'polypeptide(L)'
;MKKTSVYLSDEDRARLARLAEREGKSQALVLREALAMYDASRPDRNFEIFSIEVDPEAPGLPRFETAQEFQDWLDTEGLKCFGADSLGDEPLS
;
A
#
# COMPACT_ATOMS: atom_id res chain seq x y z
N MET A 1 6.43 28.85 -11.55
CA MET A 1 7.41 27.75 -11.53
C MET A 1 8.81 28.33 -11.38
N LYS A 2 9.68 27.73 -10.57
CA LYS A 2 11.12 28.05 -10.56
C LYS A 2 11.84 27.11 -11.53
N LYS A 3 12.86 27.61 -12.22
CA LYS A 3 13.69 26.78 -13.09
C LYS A 3 14.76 26.09 -12.25
N THR A 4 14.84 24.78 -12.38
CA THR A 4 15.85 23.93 -11.73
C THR A 4 16.51 23.06 -12.80
N SER A 5 17.80 22.82 -12.66
CA SER A 5 18.56 21.89 -13.50
C SER A 5 18.67 20.53 -12.81
N VAL A 6 18.57 19.45 -13.58
CA VAL A 6 18.73 18.07 -13.09
C VAL A 6 19.92 17.45 -13.81
N TYR A 7 20.77 16.74 -13.06
CA TYR A 7 21.89 16.01 -13.63
C TYR A 7 21.44 14.60 -14.02
N LEU A 8 21.74 14.20 -15.24
CA LEU A 8 21.42 12.89 -15.80
C LEU A 8 22.68 12.30 -16.44
N SER A 9 22.77 10.98 -16.48
CA SER A 9 23.70 10.31 -17.37
C SER A 9 23.35 10.62 -18.83
N ASP A 10 24.31 10.48 -19.75
CA ASP A 10 24.01 10.65 -21.18
C ASP A 10 22.98 9.62 -21.68
N GLU A 11 23.01 8.42 -21.12
CA GLU A 11 22.02 7.38 -21.41
C GLU A 11 20.61 7.82 -21.00
N ASP A 12 20.44 8.28 -19.76
CA ASP A 12 19.15 8.75 -19.25
C ASP A 12 18.66 9.98 -19.99
N ARG A 13 19.56 10.90 -20.34
CA ARG A 13 19.24 12.08 -21.16
C ARG A 13 18.71 11.66 -22.53
N ALA A 14 19.36 10.70 -23.19
CA ALA A 14 18.90 10.19 -24.47
C ALA A 14 17.57 9.44 -24.35
N ARG A 15 17.40 8.66 -23.28
CA ARG A 15 16.15 7.96 -22.98
C ARG A 15 14.99 8.94 -22.76
N LEU A 16 15.20 10.01 -21.98
CA LEU A 16 14.21 11.06 -21.74
C LEU A 16 13.82 11.78 -23.04
N ALA A 17 14.80 12.08 -23.90
CA ALA A 17 14.54 12.72 -25.19
C ALA A 17 13.66 11.84 -26.09
N ARG A 18 13.99 10.55 -26.23
CA ARG A 18 13.18 9.59 -26.99
C ARG A 18 11.76 9.45 -26.43
N LEU A 19 11.62 9.41 -25.11
CA LEU A 19 10.33 9.30 -24.44
C LEU A 19 9.46 10.53 -24.72
N ALA A 20 10.04 11.73 -24.57
CA ALA A 20 9.36 12.99 -24.82
C ALA A 20 8.91 13.13 -26.28
N GLU A 21 9.76 12.75 -27.23
CA GLU A 21 9.44 12.74 -28.66
C GLU A 21 8.30 11.77 -28.98
N ARG A 22 8.38 10.53 -28.47
CA ARG A 22 7.34 9.52 -28.67
C ARG A 22 5.97 9.95 -28.16
N GLU A 23 5.93 10.71 -27.07
CA GLU A 23 4.68 11.20 -26.48
C GLU A 23 4.25 12.58 -26.97
N GLY A 24 5.05 13.24 -27.83
CA GLY A 24 4.77 14.60 -28.27
C GLY A 24 4.81 15.64 -27.14
N LYS A 25 5.59 15.38 -26.09
CA LYS A 25 5.66 16.20 -24.87
C LYS A 25 7.03 16.87 -24.73
N SER A 26 7.09 17.92 -23.91
CA SER A 26 8.38 18.44 -23.46
C SER A 26 9.02 17.50 -22.44
N GLN A 27 10.34 17.39 -22.41
CA GLN A 27 11.08 16.61 -21.41
C GLN A 27 10.73 17.03 -19.97
N ALA A 28 10.48 18.32 -19.74
CA ALA A 28 10.07 18.84 -18.44
C ALA A 28 8.64 18.42 -18.04
N LEU A 29 7.75 18.14 -19.00
CA LEU A 29 6.43 17.58 -18.70
C LEU A 29 6.55 16.10 -18.35
N VAL A 30 7.34 15.34 -19.11
CA VAL A 30 7.61 13.92 -18.82
C VAL A 30 8.19 13.74 -17.41
N LEU A 31 9.17 14.56 -17.02
CA LEU A 31 9.73 14.50 -15.66
C LEU A 31 8.69 14.81 -14.57
N ARG A 32 7.78 15.75 -14.81
CA ARG A 32 6.72 16.08 -13.84
C ARG A 32 5.71 14.95 -13.67
N GLU A 33 5.29 14.34 -14.78
CA GLU A 33 4.39 13.18 -14.74
C GLU A 33 5.05 11.98 -14.07
N ALA A 34 6.35 11.75 -14.34
CA ALA A 34 7.11 10.70 -13.68
C ALA A 34 7.20 10.92 -12.16
N LEU A 35 7.40 12.16 -11.69
CA LEU A 35 7.39 12.49 -10.27
C LEU A 35 6.02 12.27 -9.63
N ALA A 36 4.94 12.71 -10.29
CA ALA A 36 3.58 12.50 -9.80
C ALA A 36 3.24 11.00 -9.70
N MET A 37 3.66 10.21 -10.69
CA MET A 37 3.49 8.76 -10.66
C MET A 37 4.34 8.12 -9.57
N TYR A 38 5.58 8.56 -9.37
CA TYR A 38 6.44 8.07 -8.30
C TYR A 38 5.79 8.29 -6.93
N ASP A 39 5.27 9.49 -6.67
CA ASP A 39 4.57 9.79 -5.41
C ASP A 39 3.31 8.94 -5.22
N ALA A 40 2.52 8.74 -6.28
CA ALA A 40 1.30 7.91 -6.22
C ALA A 40 1.61 6.41 -6.06
N SER A 41 2.71 5.93 -6.65
CA SER A 41 3.11 4.52 -6.62
C SER A 41 3.88 4.13 -5.35
N ARG A 42 4.19 5.11 -4.50
CA ARG A 42 5.02 4.87 -3.33
C ARG A 42 4.22 4.06 -2.31
N PRO A 43 4.63 2.83 -1.95
CA PRO A 43 3.98 2.10 -0.87
C PRO A 43 4.04 2.95 0.40
N ASP A 44 3.01 2.88 1.23
CA ASP A 44 3.01 3.63 2.48
C ASP A 44 4.24 3.24 3.32
N ARG A 45 5.19 4.16 3.38
CA ARG A 45 6.42 3.99 4.18
C ARG A 45 6.25 4.53 5.60
N ASN A 46 5.08 5.09 5.90
CA ASN A 46 4.76 5.58 7.23
C ASN A 46 4.31 4.44 8.16
N PHE A 47 4.09 3.22 7.65
CA PHE A 47 3.61 2.08 8.44
C PHE A 47 2.46 2.48 9.37
N GLU A 48 1.60 3.40 8.92
CA GLU A 48 0.49 3.86 9.75
C GLU A 48 -0.53 2.74 9.78
N ILE A 49 -0.43 1.92 10.83
CA ILE A 49 -1.38 0.85 11.18
C ILE A 49 -2.81 1.41 11.44
N PHE A 50 -2.97 2.74 11.48
CA PHE A 50 -4.19 3.43 11.92
C PHE A 50 -5.26 3.64 10.84
N SER A 51 -5.27 2.84 9.76
CA SER A 51 -6.44 2.76 8.87
C SER A 51 -7.08 1.38 8.84
N ILE A 52 -6.96 0.63 9.93
CA ILE A 52 -7.99 -0.37 10.24
C ILE A 52 -9.23 0.44 10.59
N GLU A 53 -10.24 0.43 9.73
CA GLU A 53 -11.59 0.86 10.10
C GLU A 53 -12.02 -0.02 11.27
N VAL A 54 -11.84 0.49 12.49
CA VAL A 54 -12.34 -0.14 13.69
C VAL A 54 -13.86 -0.03 13.59
N ASP A 55 -14.52 -1.15 13.31
CA ASP A 55 -15.97 -1.25 13.46
C ASP A 55 -16.30 -0.79 14.90
N PRO A 56 -17.05 0.31 15.06
CA PRO A 56 -17.35 0.86 16.39
C PRO A 56 -18.22 -0.08 17.23
N GLU A 57 -18.88 -1.06 16.62
CA GLU A 57 -19.66 -2.09 17.31
C GLU A 57 -18.87 -3.39 17.56
N ALA A 58 -17.67 -3.53 16.98
CA ALA A 58 -16.84 -4.69 17.28
C ALA A 58 -16.40 -4.65 18.75
N PRO A 59 -16.64 -5.73 19.52
CA PRO A 59 -16.11 -5.81 20.87
C PRO A 59 -14.59 -5.73 20.79
N GLY A 60 -14.00 -4.73 21.45
CA GLY A 60 -12.56 -4.58 21.52
C GLY A 60 -11.90 -5.87 22.03
N LEU A 61 -10.65 -6.10 21.63
CA LEU A 61 -9.91 -7.28 22.07
C LEU A 61 -9.96 -7.42 23.60
N PRO A 62 -10.27 -8.61 24.14
CA PRO A 62 -10.26 -8.80 25.57
C PRO A 62 -8.88 -8.50 26.14
N ARG A 63 -8.86 -7.96 27.36
CA ARG A 63 -7.62 -7.77 28.11
C ARG A 63 -7.28 -9.07 28.84
N PHE A 64 -6.03 -9.51 28.72
CA PHE A 64 -5.50 -10.68 29.41
C PHE A 64 -4.48 -10.23 30.44
N GLU A 65 -4.56 -10.75 31.66
CA GLU A 65 -3.59 -10.49 32.72
C GLU A 65 -2.48 -11.55 32.70
N THR A 66 -2.71 -12.70 32.05
CA THR A 66 -1.70 -13.76 31.86
C THR A 66 -1.67 -14.34 30.45
N ALA A 67 -0.54 -14.97 30.09
CA ALA A 67 -0.39 -15.69 28.82
C ALA A 67 -1.30 -16.92 28.71
N GLN A 68 -1.67 -17.54 29.83
CA GLN A 68 -2.56 -18.70 29.84
C GLN A 68 -4.00 -18.28 29.51
N GLU A 69 -4.48 -17.17 30.09
CA GLU A 69 -5.79 -16.60 29.76
C GLU A 69 -5.90 -16.24 28.28
N PHE A 70 -4.83 -15.73 27.69
CA PHE A 70 -4.76 -15.46 26.25
C PHE A 70 -4.87 -16.75 25.43
N GLN A 71 -4.13 -17.80 25.81
CA GLN A 71 -4.17 -19.08 25.11
C GLN A 71 -5.55 -19.75 25.21
N ASP A 72 -6.16 -19.74 26.39
CA ASP A 72 -7.50 -20.29 26.61
C ASP A 72 -8.56 -19.54 25.77
N TRP A 73 -8.41 -18.22 25.63
CA TRP A 73 -9.25 -17.42 24.73
C TRP A 73 -9.00 -17.72 23.25
N LEU A 74 -7.74 -17.88 22.81
CA LEU A 74 -7.44 -18.28 21.42
C LEU A 74 -8.11 -19.60 21.06
N ASP A 75 -7.99 -20.58 21.96
CA ASP A 75 -8.52 -21.93 21.76
C ASP A 75 -10.05 -21.97 21.76
N THR A 76 -10.72 -21.03 22.45
CA THR A 76 -12.17 -21.01 22.59
C THR A 76 -12.87 -20.04 21.64
N GLU A 77 -12.34 -18.83 21.47
CA GLU A 77 -13.00 -17.70 20.81
C GLU A 77 -12.12 -17.05 19.73
N GLY A 78 -10.81 -16.90 19.97
CA GLY A 78 -9.92 -16.13 19.11
C GLY A 78 -9.76 -16.71 17.69
N LEU A 79 -9.90 -18.02 17.53
CA LEU A 79 -9.90 -18.66 16.21
C LEU A 79 -11.27 -18.68 15.51
N LYS A 80 -12.38 -18.40 16.20
CA LYS A 80 -13.73 -18.43 15.57
C LYS A 80 -13.89 -17.37 14.49
N CYS A 81 -13.20 -16.23 14.62
CA CYS A 81 -13.17 -15.17 13.61
C CYS A 81 -12.10 -15.39 12.51
N PHE A 82 -11.21 -16.38 12.67
CA PHE A 82 -10.18 -16.72 11.70
C PHE A 82 -10.54 -18.01 10.97
N GLY A 83 -11.35 -17.92 9.92
CA GLY A 83 -11.54 -19.04 8.98
C GLY A 83 -12.94 -19.22 8.40
N ALA A 84 -13.99 -18.60 8.98
CA ALA A 84 -15.34 -18.71 8.41
C ALA A 84 -15.48 -17.97 7.07
N ASP A 85 -14.70 -16.91 6.84
CA ASP A 85 -14.77 -16.08 5.63
C ASP A 85 -13.62 -16.35 4.63
N SER A 86 -12.69 -17.25 4.94
CA SER A 86 -11.45 -17.42 4.14
C SER A 86 -11.55 -18.42 2.98
N LEU A 87 -12.65 -19.16 2.85
CA LEU A 87 -12.92 -19.97 1.67
C LEU A 87 -14.42 -19.89 1.39
N GLY A 88 -14.79 -19.13 0.36
CA GLY A 88 -16.14 -19.18 -0.18
C GLY A 88 -16.47 -20.63 -0.56
N ASP A 89 -17.47 -21.19 0.09
CA ASP A 89 -18.11 -22.44 -0.30
C ASP A 89 -18.92 -22.14 -1.58
N GLU A 90 -18.24 -22.02 -2.72
CA GLU A 90 -18.89 -22.18 -4.02
C GLU A 90 -19.14 -23.68 -4.22
N PRO A 91 -20.40 -24.14 -4.29
CA PRO A 91 -20.68 -25.52 -4.62
C PRO A 91 -20.31 -25.75 -6.09
N LEU A 92 -19.20 -26.46 -6.33
CA LEU A 92 -18.94 -27.07 -7.63
C LEU A 92 -20.02 -28.14 -7.88
N SER A 93 -20.74 -27.93 -8.98
CA SER A 93 -21.85 -28.75 -9.48
C SER A 93 -21.51 -30.21 -9.73
#